data_AF-A0A6C0FVN2-F1
#
_entry.id   AF-A0A6C0FVN2-F1
#
_cell.length_a   1.000
_cell.length_b   1.000
_cell.length_c   1.000
_cell.angle_alpha   90.00
_cell.angle_beta   90.00
_cell.angle_gamma   90.00
#
_symmetry.space_group_name_H-M   'P 1'
#
loop_
_entity.id
_entity.type
_entity.pdbx_description
1 polymer ?
#
loop_
_entity_poly.entity_id
_entity_poly.type
_entity_poly.pdbx_seq_one_letter_code
_entity_poly.pdbx_strand_id
1 'polypeptide(L)' 'MSNCPQCGVGVIEQIGYIEIKQGPIEIVLKPELPDRAIPAITIKLCSRGPCTYMEWGAAPESFTLSKKR' A
#
# COMPACT_ATOMS: atom_id res chain seq x y z
N MET A 1 -9.58 5.54 9.30
CA MET A 1 -8.64 4.47 9.70
C MET A 1 -9.46 3.34 10.28
N SER A 2 -9.31 2.12 9.74
CA SER A 2 -10.01 0.95 10.24
C SER A 2 -9.12 0.21 11.24
N ASN A 3 -9.71 -0.26 12.35
CA ASN A 3 -9.01 -1.11 13.30
C ASN A 3 -8.58 -2.41 12.60
N CYS A 4 -7.44 -2.95 13.04
CA CYS A 4 -6.95 -4.24 12.59
C CYS A 4 -7.99 -5.33 12.90
N PRO A 5 -8.45 -6.11 11.91
CA PRO A 5 -9.51 -7.09 12.12
C PRO A 5 -9.04 -8.29 12.97
N GLN A 6 -7.74 -8.50 13.10
CA GLN A 6 -7.17 -9.59 13.90
C GLN A 6 -7.09 -9.25 15.40
N CYS A 7 -6.57 -8.06 15.74
CA CYS A 7 -6.35 -7.70 17.16
C CYS A 7 -7.36 -6.70 17.71
N GLY A 8 -8.19 -6.06 16.86
CA GLY A 8 -9.19 -5.06 17.24
C GLY A 8 -8.65 -3.74 17.80
N VAL A 9 -7.33 -3.65 18.08
CA VAL A 9 -6.70 -2.53 18.79
C VAL A 9 -5.74 -1.74 17.90
N GLY A 10 -4.87 -2.42 17.15
CA GLY A 10 -3.94 -1.73 16.25
C GLY A 10 -4.65 -1.14 15.03
N VAL A 11 -3.99 -0.23 14.33
CA VAL A 11 -4.48 0.33 13.05
C VAL A 11 -3.69 -0.27 11.89
N ILE A 12 -4.33 -0.39 10.72
CA ILE A 12 -3.65 -0.86 9.51
C ILE A 12 -2.98 0.31 8.82
N GLU A 13 -1.66 0.26 8.71
CA GLU A 13 -0.81 1.30 8.16
C GLU A 13 -0.04 0.78 6.95
N GLN A 14 0.06 1.60 5.89
CA GLN A 14 0.88 1.28 4.74
C GLN A 14 2.36 1.40 5.10
N ILE A 15 3.14 0.36 4.82
CA ILE A 15 4.58 0.33 5.07
C ILE A 15 5.42 0.34 3.79
N GLY A 16 4.78 0.06 2.66
CA GLY A 16 5.48 -0.15 1.41
C GLY A 16 4.56 -0.45 0.24
N TYR A 17 5.19 -0.69 -0.89
CA TYR A 17 4.54 -1.14 -2.11
C TYR A 17 5.47 -1.99 -2.97
N ILE A 18 4.88 -2.68 -3.94
CA ILE A 18 5.56 -3.45 -4.98
C ILE A 18 5.17 -2.85 -6.32
N GLU A 19 6.15 -2.40 -7.10
CA GLU A 19 5.89 -1.94 -8.47
C GLU A 19 5.64 -3.13 -9.40
N ILE A 20 4.56 -3.10 -10.17
CA ILE A 20 4.27 -4.10 -11.21
C ILE A 20 4.90 -3.62 -12.52
N LYS A 21 6.06 -4.16 -12.87
CA LYS A 21 6.78 -3.83 -14.10
C LYS A 21 7.28 -5.09 -14.79
N GLN A 22 7.57 -4.99 -16.09
CA GLN A 22 8.30 -6.06 -16.77
C GLN A 22 9.74 -6.08 -16.25
N GLY A 23 10.20 -7.25 -15.80
CA GLY A 23 11.53 -7.44 -15.21
C GLY A 23 11.46 -7.84 -13.73
N PRO A 24 12.56 -7.62 -12.97
CA PRO A 24 12.61 -7.97 -11.56
C PRO A 24 11.58 -7.24 -10.73
N ILE A 25 10.98 -7.97 -9.78
CA ILE A 25 10.07 -7.41 -8.78
C ILE A 25 10.90 -6.66 -7.74
N GLU A 26 10.55 -5.40 -7.49
CA GLU A 26 11.16 -4.58 -6.46
C GLU A 26 10.15 -4.29 -5.36
N ILE A 27 10.60 -4.51 -4.11
CA ILE A 27 9.81 -4.20 -2.92
C ILE A 27 10.36 -2.89 -2.35
N VAL A 28 9.50 -1.88 -2.25
CA VAL A 28 9.85 -0.57 -1.71
C VAL A 28 9.18 -0.42 -0.34
N LEU A 29 9.98 -0.39 0.72
CA LEU A 29 9.52 -0.19 2.09
C LEU A 29 9.42 1.31 2.42
N LYS A 30 8.55 2.02 1.69
CA LYS A 30 8.20 3.41 1.95
C LYS A 30 6.68 3.54 2.06
N PRO A 31 6.15 4.18 3.10
CA PRO A 31 4.70 4.39 3.27
C PRO A 31 4.08 5.18 2.12
N GLU A 32 4.85 6.07 1.50
CA GLU A 32 4.39 6.96 0.44
C GLU A 32 4.52 6.29 -0.93
N LEU A 33 3.43 6.31 -1.69
CA LEU A 33 3.48 5.97 -3.11
C LEU A 33 4.21 7.09 -3.87
N PRO A 34 4.88 6.77 -4.98
CA PRO A 34 5.51 7.80 -5.78
C PRO A 34 4.45 8.71 -6.41
N ASP A 35 4.79 9.98 -6.63
CA ASP A 35 3.89 11.00 -7.22
C ASP A 35 3.49 10.74 -8.69
N ARG A 36 3.88 9.59 -9.25
CA ARG A 36 3.58 9.15 -10.61
C ARG A 36 2.59 7.99 -10.57
N ALA A 37 1.69 7.95 -11.55
CA ALA A 37 0.82 6.81 -11.79
C ALA A 37 1.65 5.57 -12.13
N ILE A 38 1.75 4.64 -11.18
CA ILE A 38 2.36 3.33 -11.42
C ILE A 38 1.40 2.22 -10.99
N PRO A 39 1.35 1.11 -11.74
CA PRO A 39 0.67 -0.08 -11.25
C PRO A 39 1.49 -0.64 -10.08
N ALA A 40 0.91 -0.66 -8.88
CA ALA A 40 1.58 -1.12 -7.68
C ALA A 40 0.63 -1.84 -6.72
N ILE A 41 1.19 -2.74 -5.91
CA ILE A 41 0.49 -3.40 -4.81
C ILE A 41 1.01 -2.78 -3.52
N THR A 42 0.14 -2.19 -2.73
CA THR A 42 0.45 -1.66 -1.40
C THR A 42 0.56 -2.79 -0.39
N ILE A 43 1.52 -2.64 0.53
CA ILE A 43 1.74 -3.54 1.66
C ILE A 43 1.36 -2.77 2.91
N LYS A 44 0.42 -3.31 3.68
CA LYS A 44 -0.01 -2.74 4.96
C LYS A 44 0.19 -3.70 6.10
N LEU A 45 0.57 -3.18 7.26
CA LEU A 45 0.76 -3.93 8.49
C LEU A 45 -0.05 -3.33 9.63
N CYS A 46 -0.38 -4.17 10.61
CA CYS A 46 -0.87 -3.69 11.88
C CYS A 46 0.23 -2.93 12.64
N SER A 47 -0.07 -1.73 13.13
CA SER A 47 0.87 -0.93 13.94
C SER A 47 1.18 -1.54 15.32
N ARG A 48 0.37 -2.50 15.77
CA ARG A 48 0.61 -3.23 17.02
C ARG A 48 1.66 -4.31 16.78
N GLY A 49 2.91 -4.07 17.18
CA GLY A 49 4.06 -4.96 16.97
C GLY A 49 3.85 -6.48 17.16
N PRO A 50 3.18 -6.97 18.23
CA PRO A 50 2.94 -8.41 18.39
C PRO A 50 1.83 -8.98 17.46
N CYS A 51 1.11 -8.13 16.72
CA CYS A 51 0.09 -8.54 15.76
C CYS A 51 0.72 -8.70 14.38
N THR A 52 0.65 -9.91 13.82
CA THR A 52 1.24 -10.27 12.52
C THR A 52 0.30 -10.02 11.34
N TYR A 53 -0.82 -9.33 11.54
CA TYR A 53 -1.78 -9.07 10.47
C TYR A 53 -1.16 -8.19 9.37
N MET A 54 -1.28 -8.66 8.14
CA MET A 54 -0.81 -8.01 6.92
C MET A 54 -1.95 -7.99 5.89
N GLU A 55 -2.04 -6.90 5.14
CA GLU A 55 -2.98 -6.74 4.03
C GLU A 55 -2.23 -6.28 2.79
N TRP A 56 -2.63 -6.82 1.65
CA TRP A 56 -2.18 -6.43 0.33
C TRP A 56 -3.33 -5.73 -0.38
N GLY A 57 -3.10 -4.52 -0.89
CA GLY A 57 -4.14 -3.74 -1.56
C GLY A 57 -3.67 -3.18 -2.88
N ALA A 58 -4.58 -2.95 -3.82
CA ALA A 58 -4.25 -2.15 -5.00
C ALA A 58 -3.79 -0.75 -4.57
N ALA A 59 -2.69 -0.25 -5.14
CA ALA A 59 -2.35 1.15 -5.00
C ALA A 59 -3.50 1.99 -5.58
N PRO A 60 -3.98 3.05 -4.88
CA PRO A 60 -4.92 3.98 -5.48
C PRO A 60 -4.34 4.50 -6.80
N GLU A 61 -5.13 4.42 -7.87
CA GLU A 61 -4.76 5.07 -9.13
C GLU A 61 -4.51 6.55 -8.82
N SER A 62 -3.29 7.04 -9.03
CA SER A 62 -3.03 8.47 -8.88
C SER A 62 -3.94 9.20 -9.87
N PHE A 63 -4.86 10.02 -9.38
CA PHE A 63 -5.75 10.86 -10.17
C PHE A 63 -4.96 11.91 -10.98
N THR A 64 -4.33 11.51 -12.08
CA THR A 64 -3.78 12.43 -13.07
C THR A 64 -3.96 11.87 -14.47
N LEU A 65 -5.21 11.91 -14.95
CA LEU A 65 -5.54 12.24 -16.33
C LEU A 65 -7.04 12.59 -16.44
N SER A 66 -7.44 13.68 -15.77
CA SER A 66 -8.59 14.43 -16.26
C SER A 66 -8.16 15.20 -17.50
N LYS A 67 -8.01 14.49 -18.62
CA LYS A 67 -7.99 15.12 -19.94
C LYS A 67 -9.46 15.47 -20.24
N LYS A 68 -9.90 16.63 -19.73
CA LYS A 68 -11.12 17.28 -20.22
C LYS A 68 -10.92 17.48 -21.73
N ARG A 69 -11.70 16.75 -22.52
CA ARG A 69 -12.01 17.10 -23.91
C ARG A 69 -13.20 18.04 -23.89
#